data_AF-A0A0M6ZYN4-F1
#
_entry.id   AF-A0A0M6ZYN4-F1
#
_cell.length_a   1.000
_cell.length_b   1.000
_cell.length_c   1.000
_cell.angle_alpha   90.00
_cell.angle_beta   90.00
_cell.angle_gamma   90.00
#
_symmetry.space_group_name_H-M   'P 1'
#
loop_
_entity.id
_entity.type
_entity.pdbx_description
1 polymer ?
#
loop_
_entity_poly.entity_id
_entity_poly.type
_entity_poly.pdbx_seq_one_letter_code
_entity_poly.pdbx_strand_id
1 'polypeptide(L)' 'MSYAEQIKSLFPEDWPIVLENCAADPEIEEICSDLARLAQDLETAEDNIAFMSSNLKQDVLKTMKALAQEIRQKLDLS' A
#
# COMPACT_ATOMS: atom_id res chain seq x y z
N MET A 1 4.31 12.76 -3.73
CA MET A 1 5.11 11.55 -3.44
C MET A 1 4.92 10.58 -4.59
N SER A 2 5.95 9.81 -4.98
CA SER A 2 5.74 8.70 -5.93
C SER A 2 5.09 7.52 -5.21
N TYR A 3 4.35 6.67 -5.94
CA TYR A 3 3.72 5.47 -5.36
C TYR A 3 4.74 4.56 -4.66
N ALA A 4 5.95 4.48 -5.22
CA ALA A 4 7.09 3.75 -4.68
C ALA A 4 7.46 4.23 -3.27
N GLU A 5 7.43 5.54 -3.00
CA GLU A 5 7.74 6.08 -1.67
C GLU A 5 6.63 5.78 -0.64
N GLN A 6 5.37 5.82 -1.07
CA GLN A 6 4.23 5.50 -0.22
C GLN A 6 4.26 4.02 0.19
N ILE A 7 4.51 3.10 -0.75
CA ILE A 7 4.58 1.66 -0.47
C ILE A 7 5.86 1.30 0.29
N LYS A 8 7.00 1.92 -0.02
CA LYS A 8 8.26 1.72 0.71
C LYS A 8 8.11 1.92 2.21
N SER A 9 7.22 2.82 2.64
CA SER A 9 6.93 3.03 4.07
C SER A 9 6.32 1.80 4.76
N LEU A 10 5.65 0.91 4.01
CA LEU A 10 5.06 -0.34 4.50
C LEU A 10 6.07 -1.50 4.54
N PHE A 11 7.17 -1.39 3.78
CA PHE A 11 8.22 -2.40 3.65
C PHE A 11 9.62 -1.78 3.81
N PRO A 12 9.95 -1.15 4.94
CA PRO A 12 11.20 -0.39 5.07
C PRO A 12 12.46 -1.24 4.88
N GLU A 13 12.41 -2.52 5.25
CA GLU A 13 13.54 -3.46 5.16
C GLU A 13 13.48 -4.32 3.90
N ASP A 14 12.27 -4.71 3.47
CA ASP A 14 12.05 -5.59 2.32
C ASP A 14 11.85 -4.86 0.99
N TRP A 15 11.90 -3.51 0.98
CA TRP A 15 11.64 -2.71 -0.21
C TRP A 15 12.42 -3.13 -1.46
N PRO A 16 13.72 -3.50 -1.39
CA PRO A 16 14.44 -3.98 -2.57
C PRO A 16 13.81 -5.23 -3.19
N ILE A 17 13.32 -6.16 -2.36
CA ILE A 17 12.70 -7.41 -2.80
C ILE A 17 11.33 -7.13 -3.41
N VAL A 18 10.53 -6.27 -2.76
CA VAL A 18 9.22 -5.83 -3.28
C VAL A 18 9.39 -5.12 -4.64
N LEU A 19 10.41 -4.25 -4.77
CA LEU A 19 10.67 -3.52 -6.00
C LEU A 19 11.10 -4.44 -7.15
N GLU A 20 11.96 -5.43 -6.87
CA GLU A 20 12.39 -6.43 -7.85
C GLU A 20 11.20 -7.27 -8.34
N ASN A 21 10.33 -7.70 -7.42
CA ASN A 21 9.15 -8.51 -7.76
C ASN A 21 8.02 -7.70 -8.40
N CYS A 22 7.77 -6.45 -8.02
CA CYS A 22 6.78 -5.60 -8.71
C CYS A 22 7.18 -5.33 -10.19
N ALA A 23 8.45 -5.50 -10.58
CA ALA A 23 8.87 -5.42 -11.99
C ALA A 23 8.78 -6.76 -12.74
N ALA A 24 8.73 -7.88 -12.02
CA ALA A 24 8.80 -9.23 -12.59
C ALA A 24 7.46 -9.99 -12.53
N ASP A 25 6.57 -9.62 -11.62
CA ASP A 25 5.29 -10.27 -11.35
C ASP A 25 4.12 -9.25 -11.48
N PRO A 26 3.28 -9.38 -12.52
CA PRO A 26 2.12 -8.49 -12.73
C PRO A 26 1.10 -8.51 -11.59
N GLU A 27 0.99 -9.61 -10.84
CA GLU A 27 0.05 -9.70 -9.71
C GLU A 27 0.57 -8.87 -8.52
N ILE A 28 1.88 -8.91 -8.28
CA ILE A 28 2.53 -8.09 -7.27
C ILE A 28 2.50 -6.61 -7.67
N GLU A 29 2.67 -6.29 -8.97
CA GLU A 29 2.50 -4.95 -9.52
C GLU A 29 1.08 -4.39 -9.29
N GLU A 30 0.04 -5.22 -9.50
CA GLU A 30 -1.36 -4.85 -9.27
C GLU A 30 -1.61 -4.51 -7.79
N ILE A 31 -1.13 -5.36 -6.87
CA ILE A 31 -1.27 -5.12 -5.42
C ILE A 31 -0.48 -3.87 -4.99
N CYS A 32 0.73 -3.68 -5.52
CA CYS A 32 1.55 -2.47 -5.36
C CYS A 32 0.72 -1.22 -5.77
N SER A 33 0.10 -1.27 -6.96
CA SER A 33 -0.69 -0.15 -7.51
C SER A 33 -1.95 0.16 -6.68
N ASP A 34 -2.64 -0.87 -6.20
CA ASP A 34 -3.82 -0.71 -5.34
C ASP A 34 -3.46 -0.09 -3.98
N LEU A 35 -2.34 -0.52 -3.37
CA LEU A 35 -1.82 0.09 -2.15
C LEU A 35 -1.54 1.59 -2.32
N ALA A 36 -0.94 1.97 -3.44
CA ALA A 36 -0.64 3.35 -3.75
C ALA A 36 -1.90 4.20 -3.95
N ARG A 37 -2.89 3.67 -4.67
CA ARG A 37 -4.18 4.35 -4.85
C ARG A 37 -4.85 4.58 -3.51
N LEU A 38 -4.89 3.56 -2.63
CA LEU A 38 -5.48 3.70 -1.30
C LEU A 38 -4.73 4.71 -0.41
N ALA A 39 -3.39 4.74 -0.50
CA ALA A 39 -2.59 5.75 0.20
C ALA A 39 -2.90 7.17 -0.30
N GLN A 40 -3.05 7.35 -1.61
CA GLN A 40 -3.42 8.63 -2.21
C GLN A 40 -4.85 9.04 -1.86
N ASP A 41 -5.79 8.10 -1.85
CA ASP A 41 -7.17 8.34 -1.45
C ASP A 41 -7.23 8.80 0.01
N LEU A 42 -6.40 8.20 0.88
CA LEU A 42 -6.26 8.60 2.29
C LEU A 42 -5.69 10.01 2.42
N GLU A 43 -4.59 10.33 1.74
CA GLU A 43 -3.96 11.65 1.74
C GLU A 43 -4.94 12.72 1.23
N THR A 44 -5.59 12.46 0.09
CA THR A 44 -6.58 13.36 -0.51
C THR A 44 -7.77 13.59 0.43
N ALA A 45 -8.21 12.57 1.14
CA ALA A 45 -9.34 12.70 2.04
C ALA A 45 -8.97 13.31 3.40
N GLU A 46 -7.73 13.14 3.85
CA GLU A 46 -7.16 13.91 4.96
C GLU A 46 -7.02 15.40 4.56
N ASP A 47 -6.60 15.73 3.35
CA ASP A 47 -6.56 17.13 2.90
C ASP A 47 -7.98 17.72 2.73
N ASN A 48 -8.97 16.88 2.42
CA ASN A 48 -10.37 17.24 2.31
C ASN A 48 -11.16 17.06 3.63
N ILE A 49 -10.49 17.15 4.80
CA ILE A 49 -10.84 16.86 6.21
C ILE A 49 -12.27 17.17 6.74
N ALA A 50 -13.23 17.60 5.92
CA ALA A 50 -14.64 17.68 6.30
C ALA A 50 -15.41 16.33 6.23
N PHE A 51 -14.92 15.30 5.52
CA PHE A 51 -15.82 14.18 5.15
C PHE A 51 -15.37 12.74 5.40
N MET A 52 -14.10 12.46 5.76
CA MET A 52 -13.74 11.09 6.11
C MET A 52 -14.09 10.77 7.57
N SER A 53 -15.20 10.04 7.76
CA SER A 53 -15.52 9.46 9.07
C SER A 53 -14.35 8.59 9.55
N SER A 54 -14.02 8.66 10.83
CA SER A 54 -12.94 7.86 11.43
C SER A 54 -13.06 6.35 11.13
N ASN A 55 -14.28 5.86 10.89
CA ASN A 55 -14.55 4.48 10.51
C ASN A 55 -14.04 4.15 9.09
N LEU A 56 -14.32 5.01 8.11
CA LEU A 56 -13.82 4.82 6.74
C LEU A 56 -12.30 4.85 6.70
N LYS A 57 -11.67 5.73 7.51
CA LYS A 57 -10.21 5.77 7.67
C LYS A 57 -9.67 4.45 8.20
N GLN A 58 -10.29 3.91 9.23
CA GLN A 58 -9.88 2.62 9.80
C GLN A 58 -10.06 1.47 8.81
N ASP A 59 -11.12 1.49 7.99
CA ASP A 59 -11.36 0.43 7.02
C ASP A 59 -10.36 0.48 5.86
N VAL A 60 -10.03 1.68 5.32
CA VAL A 60 -8.95 1.84 4.33
C VAL A 60 -7.61 1.34 4.88
N LEU A 61 -7.28 1.70 6.13
CA LEU A 61 -6.05 1.23 6.78
C LEU A 61 -6.03 -0.29 6.98
N LYS A 62 -7.16 -0.93 7.25
CA LYS A 62 -7.24 -2.41 7.32
C LYS A 62 -7.00 -3.04 5.95
N THR A 63 -7.60 -2.49 4.89
CA THR A 63 -7.40 -2.98 3.52
C THR A 63 -5.94 -2.86 3.11
N MET A 64 -5.30 -1.71 3.38
CA MET A 64 -3.87 -1.53 3.11
C MET A 64 -3.01 -2.55 3.88
N LYS A 65 -3.33 -2.84 5.14
CA LYS A 65 -2.63 -3.89 5.91
C LYS A 65 -2.82 -5.28 5.32
N ALA A 66 -4.02 -5.61 4.84
CA ALA A 66 -4.31 -6.89 4.21
C ALA A 66 -3.51 -7.07 2.92
N LEU A 67 -3.50 -6.06 2.05
CA LEU A 67 -2.72 -6.06 0.80
C LEU A 67 -1.22 -6.15 1.08
N ALA A 68 -0.73 -5.41 2.09
CA ALA A 68 0.67 -5.51 2.48
C ALA A 68 1.04 -6.91 2.99
N GLN A 69 0.12 -7.56 3.72
CA GLN A 69 0.31 -8.92 4.19
C GLN A 69 0.26 -9.96 3.05
N GLU A 70 -0.55 -9.73 2.02
CA GLU A 70 -0.58 -10.57 0.82
C GLU A 70 0.76 -10.53 0.08
N ILE A 71 1.36 -9.34 -0.07
CA ILE A 71 2.73 -9.21 -0.61
C ILE A 71 3.72 -10.01 0.24
N ARG A 72 3.66 -9.90 1.58
CA ARG A 72 4.57 -10.67 2.45
C ARG A 72 4.41 -12.17 2.28
N GLN A 73 3.19 -12.66 2.14
CA GLN A 73 2.93 -14.09 1.95
C GLN A 73 3.37 -14.58 0.57
N LYS A 74 3.14 -13.81 -0.49
CA LYS A 74 3.56 -14.19 -1.85
C LYS A 74 5.08 -14.17 -2.01
N LEU A 75 5.76 -13.30 -1.27
CA LEU A 75 7.21 -13.10 -1.36
C LEU A 75 8.00 -13.78 -0.21
N ASP A 76 7.33 -14.56 0.66
CA ASP A 76 7.93 -15.20 1.85
C ASP A 76 8.71 -14.22 2.74
N LEU A 77 8.18 -13.00 2.92
CA LEU A 77 8.77 -11.95 3.77
C LEU A 77 8.29 -12.09 5.22
N SER A 78 9.16 -11.71 6.17
CA SER A 78 8.93 -11.82 7.62
C SER A 78 8.02 -10.75 8.25
#